data_AF-A0A8H6BX65-F1
#
_entry.id   AF-A0A8H6BX65-F1
#
_cell.length_a   1.000
_cell.length_b   1.000
_cell.length_c   1.000
_cell.angle_alpha   90.00
_cell.angle_beta   90.00
_cell.angle_gamma   90.00
#
_symmetry.space_group_name_H-M   'P 1'
#
loop_
_entity.id
_entity.type
_entity.pdbx_description
1 polymer ?
#
loop_
_entity_poly.entity_id
_entity_poly.type
_entity_poly.pdbx_seq_one_letter_code
_entity_poly.pdbx_strand_id
1 'polypeptide(L)' 'MLPVKFSNQPPEQIISIYGFDKIGDHFILHFEHNDGTKSWGSVEFAKQLIPELTREYLSHPAHSHLH' A
#
# COMPACT_ATOMS: atom_id res chain seq x y z
N MET A 1 0.55 -3.19 -20.57
CA MET A 1 -0.14 -2.79 -19.33
C MET A 1 -0.81 -4.03 -18.78
N LEU A 2 -0.50 -4.39 -17.54
CA LEU A 2 -1.20 -5.46 -16.83
C LEU A 2 -2.60 -4.96 -16.43
N PRO A 3 -3.59 -5.85 -16.25
CA PRO A 3 -4.94 -5.45 -15.89
C PRO A 3 -4.96 -4.80 -14.50
N VAL A 4 -5.70 -3.70 -14.39
CA VAL A 4 -5.95 -3.01 -13.10
C VAL A 4 -6.83 -3.90 -12.23
N LYS A 5 -6.44 -4.13 -10.97
CA LYS A 5 -7.16 -5.04 -10.05
C LYS A 5 -8.43 -4.43 -9.46
N PHE A 6 -8.38 -3.15 -9.11
CA PHE A 6 -9.49 -2.37 -8.54
C PHE A 6 -9.81 -1.20 -9.46
N SER A 7 -10.88 -1.31 -10.24
CA SER A 7 -11.26 -0.31 -11.26
C SER A 7 -11.63 1.06 -10.69
N ASN A 8 -11.89 1.16 -9.40
CA ASN A 8 -12.23 2.39 -8.68
C ASN A 8 -11.02 3.11 -8.08
N GLN A 9 -9.81 2.55 -8.18
CA GLN A 9 -8.58 3.15 -7.65
C GLN A 9 -7.61 3.55 -8.78
N PRO A 10 -6.74 4.55 -8.58
CA PRO A 10 -5.70 4.90 -9.53
C PRO A 10 -4.79 3.70 -9.86
N PRO A 11 -4.29 3.58 -11.12
CA PRO A 11 -3.36 2.52 -11.52
C PRO A 11 -2.10 2.42 -10.64
N GLU A 12 -1.56 3.57 -10.24
CA GLU A 12 -0.32 3.71 -9.46
C GLU A 12 -0.52 3.53 -7.95
N GLN A 13 -1.75 3.39 -7.47
CA GLN A 13 -2.00 3.24 -6.04
C GLN A 13 -1.41 1.93 -5.53
N ILE A 14 -0.67 2.00 -4.42
CA ILE A 14 -0.17 0.83 -3.70
C ILE A 14 -1.36 0.12 -3.05
N ILE A 15 -1.51 -1.16 -3.34
CA ILE A 15 -2.63 -1.98 -2.85
C ILE A 15 -2.18 -3.09 -1.88
N SER A 16 -0.89 -3.44 -1.89
CA SER A 16 -0.34 -4.39 -0.91
C SER A 16 1.16 -4.24 -0.70
N ILE A 17 1.62 -4.64 0.49
CA ILE A 17 3.02 -4.96 0.77
C ILE A 17 3.13 -6.48 0.73
N TYR A 18 3.94 -7.02 -0.18
CA TYR A 18 4.04 -8.48 -0.37
C TYR A 18 5.37 -9.07 0.10
N GLY A 19 6.34 -8.24 0.48
CA GLY A 19 7.65 -8.71 0.94
C GLY A 19 8.53 -7.58 1.46
N PHE A 20 9.70 -7.97 1.95
CA PHE A 20 10.75 -7.04 2.35
C PHE A 20 12.13 -7.70 2.23
N ASP A 21 13.13 -6.88 1.98
CA ASP A 21 14.54 -7.24 2.02
C ASP A 21 15.27 -6.43 3.10
N LYS A 22 16.27 -7.05 3.75
CA LYS A 22 17.20 -6.37 4.65
C LYS A 22 18.52 -6.12 3.92
N ILE A 23 18.88 -4.85 3.73
CA ILE A 23 20.13 -4.43 3.09
C ILE A 23 20.93 -3.63 4.11
N GLY A 24 22.00 -4.23 4.66
CA GLY A 24 22.71 -3.67 5.80
C GLY A 24 21.78 -3.53 7.01
N ASP A 25 21.69 -2.32 7.56
CA ASP A 25 20.79 -1.99 8.68
C ASP A 25 19.43 -1.43 8.23
N HIS A 26 19.15 -1.41 6.92
CA HIS A 26 17.92 -0.88 6.36
C HIS A 26 16.98 -2.00 5.90
N PHE A 27 15.68 -1.72 6.03
CA PHE A 27 14.61 -2.55 5.47
C PHE A 27 14.03 -1.86 4.24
N ILE A 28 13.96 -2.61 3.14
CA ILE A 28 13.30 -2.22 1.90
C ILE A 28 12.02 -3.04 1.79
N LEU A 29 10.88 -2.38 1.63
CA LEU A 29 9.57 -2.99 1.48
C LEU A 29 9.22 -3.12 0.00
N HIS A 30 8.51 -4.19 -0.34
CA HIS A 30 8.08 -4.50 -1.70
C HIS A 30 6.58 -4.24 -1.83
N PHE A 31 6.22 -3.39 -2.78
CA PHE A 31 4.85 -2.96 -3.00
C PHE A 31 4.30 -3.51 -4.30
N GLU A 32 3.03 -3.88 -4.28
CA GLU A 32 2.25 -4.13 -5.49
C GLU A 32 1.30 -2.95 -5.73
N HIS A 33 1.28 -2.47 -6.97
CA HIS A 33 0.40 -1.42 -7.43
C HIS A 33 -0.86 -2.00 -8.06
N ASN A 34 -1.91 -1.18 -8.14
CA ASN A 34 -3.20 -1.57 -8.68
C ASN A 34 -3.12 -2.02 -10.14
N ASP A 35 -2.23 -1.43 -10.93
CA ASP A 35 -1.93 -1.84 -12.30
C ASP A 35 -1.08 -3.11 -12.42
N GLY A 36 -0.75 -3.78 -11.31
CA GLY A 36 0.05 -4.99 -11.25
C GLY A 36 1.56 -4.75 -11.33
N THR A 37 2.02 -3.50 -11.42
CA THR A 37 3.44 -3.18 -11.31
C THR A 37 3.93 -3.35 -9.88
N LYS A 38 5.26 -3.41 -9.73
CA LYS A 38 5.93 -3.62 -8.45
C LYS A 38 6.94 -2.52 -8.22
N SER A 39 7.04 -2.06 -6.98
CA SER A 39 8.06 -1.10 -6.57
C SER A 39 8.68 -1.46 -5.23
N TRP A 40 9.75 -0.74 -4.89
CA TRP A 40 10.50 -0.91 -3.67
C TRP A 40 10.68 0.44 -2.99
N GLY A 41 10.57 0.46 -1.67
CA GLY A 41 10.73 1.70 -0.90
C GLY A 41 11.13 1.43 0.55
N SER A 42 11.62 2.45 1.22
CA SER A 42 12.03 2.33 2.62
C SER A 42 10.81 2.23 3.55
N VAL A 43 11.06 1.76 4.76
CA VAL A 43 10.06 1.84 5.85
C VAL A 43 9.63 3.28 6.12
N GLU A 44 10.53 4.27 5.98
CA GLU A 44 10.18 5.69 6.17
C GLU A 44 9.23 6.20 5.09
N PHE A 45 9.40 5.76 3.84
CA PHE A 45 8.43 6.04 2.78
C PHE A 45 7.06 5.41 3.10
N ALA A 46 7.04 4.15 3.53
CA ALA A 46 5.78 3.50 3.92
C ALA A 46 5.09 4.22 5.08
N LYS A 47 5.84 4.72 6.07
CA LYS A 47 5.29 5.48 7.20
C LYS A 47 4.57 6.76 6.77
N GLN A 48 4.99 7.39 5.68
CA GLN A 48 4.31 8.57 5.14
C GLN A 48 2.94 8.21 4.52
N LEU A 49 2.78 6.97 4.06
CA LEU A 49 1.53 6.45 3.49
C LEU A 49 0.54 5.98 4.57
N ILE A 50 1.03 5.59 5.76
CA ILE A 50 0.19 5.07 6.86
C ILE A 50 -0.94 6.03 7.26
N PRO A 51 -0.74 7.36 7.42
CA PRO A 51 -1.81 8.26 7.83
C PRO A 51 -2.97 8.31 6.82
N GLU A 52 -2.68 8.22 5.53
CA GLU A 52 -3.69 8.24 4.47
C GLU A 52 -4.44 6.91 4.42
N LEU A 53 -3.72 5.80 4.43
CA LEU A 53 -4.29 4.45 4.46
C LEU A 53 -5.09 4.18 5.74
N THR A 54 -4.63 4.67 6.88
CA THR A 54 -5.33 4.56 8.18
C THR A 54 -6.60 5.40 8.18
N ARG A 55 -6.55 6.62 7.62
CA ARG A 55 -7.73 7.48 7.49
C ARG A 55 -8.77 6.84 6.57
N GLU A 56 -8.34 6.28 5.44
CA GLU A 56 -9.22 5.57 4.50
C GLU A 56 -9.86 4.34 5.17
N TYR A 57 -9.07 3.50 5.84
CA TYR A 57 -9.54 2.34 6.59
C TYR A 57 -10.57 2.73 7.67
N LEU A 58 -10.28 3.72 8.51
CA LEU A 58 -11.20 4.17 9.55
C LEU A 58 -12.48 4.82 8.99
N SER A 59 -12.43 5.39 7.78
CA SER A 59 -13.57 6.00 7.12
C SER A 59 -14.48 5.00 6.40
N HIS A 60 -14.05 3.75 6.24
CA HIS A 60 -14.83 2.75 5.53
C HIS A 60 -16.06 2.32 6.37
N PRO A 61 -17.27 2.26 5.77
CA PRO A 61 -18.50 1.94 6.51
C PRO A 61 -18.52 0.55 7.14
N ALA A 62 -17.65 -0.37 6.68
CA ALA A 62 -17.45 -1.66 7.35
C ALA A 62 -16.87 -1.53 8.78
N HIS A 63 -16.22 -0.40 9.08
CA HIS A 63 -15.58 -0.13 10.37
C HIS A 63 -16.36 0.89 11.24
N SER A 64 -17.41 1.54 10.70
CA SER A 64 -18.32 2.39 11.48
C SER A 64 -19.23 1.61 12.44
N HIS A 65 -19.24 0.28 12.37
CA HIS A 65 -20.06 -0.61 13.20
C HIS A 65 -19.30 -1.26 14.38
N LEU A 66 -18.06 -0.84 14.67
CA LEU A 66 -17.29 -1.32 15.84
C LEU A 66 -17.63 -0.58 17.16
N HIS A 67 -18.81 0.02 17.25
CA HIS A 67 -19.32 0.71 18.45
C HIS A 67 -20.39 -0.10 19.18
#